data_AF-G0AAN2-F1
#
_entry.id   AF-G0AAN2-F1
#
_cell.length_a   1.000
_cell.length_b   1.000
_cell.length_c   1.000
_cell.angle_alpha   90.00
_cell.angle_beta   90.00
_cell.angle_gamma   90.00
#
_symmetry.space_group_name_H-M   'P 1'
#
loop_
_entity.id
_entity.type
_entity.pdbx_description
1 polymer ?
#
loop_
_entity_poly.entity_id
_entity_poly.type
_entity_poly.pdbx_seq_one_letter_code
_entity_poly.pdbx_strand_id
1 'polypeptide(L)'
;MKKTENKALNVVEQHGQASLSPGQKIFNALLRKLETERQLLAAWQETIPLHQQYYANQYQPLMRSYHALLAQLVRLLDNAYSAKGLSRHDQEKISHIICSVGAAIIGDSDAADLKRIYRMHGGADVDAAEEQQEDFAESGQEPDSGLHASAEHQREHARAAKRKKSAKAAAREAKQQEELHKASQSVREVYRKLASALHPDRELDPLEHARKTALMQRVNIAYDKKDLLGLLELQLEIEQIDQSRINSLSERQLQHYSKVLSEQSAELRDEIAGMEAEFRMRFNLGLQEAMSPLLAMRHLKSAAKGIQQNIHVLKNDLLAFEDIKNIKAWLKSYHI
;
A
#
# COMPACT_ATOMS: atom_id res chain seq x y z
N MET A 1 -14.68 -15.73 -3.83
CA MET A 1 -13.63 -16.77 -3.88
C MET A 1 -13.84 -17.61 -5.15
N LYS A 2 -13.24 -17.21 -6.28
CA LYS A 2 -13.20 -18.07 -7.47
C LYS A 2 -12.22 -19.21 -7.18
N LYS A 3 -12.68 -20.45 -7.25
CA LYS A 3 -11.84 -21.65 -7.12
C LYS A 3 -10.84 -21.67 -8.28
N THR A 4 -9.57 -21.38 -7.98
CA THR A 4 -8.36 -21.89 -8.64
C THR A 4 -8.46 -22.17 -10.14
N GLU A 5 -8.38 -21.12 -10.97
CA GLU A 5 -8.13 -21.24 -12.42
C GLU A 5 -6.78 -21.97 -12.68
N ASN A 6 -5.82 -21.84 -11.76
CA ASN A 6 -4.52 -22.50 -11.83
C ASN A 6 -4.49 -24.01 -11.50
N LYS A 7 -5.62 -24.65 -11.16
CA LYS A 7 -5.60 -26.09 -10.83
C LYS A 7 -5.17 -26.94 -12.03
N ALA A 8 -5.50 -26.49 -13.25
CA ALA A 8 -5.14 -27.14 -14.50
C ALA A 8 -3.66 -26.99 -14.88
N LEU A 9 -2.96 -25.97 -14.36
CA LEU A 9 -1.53 -25.72 -14.67
C LEU A 9 -0.55 -26.45 -13.74
N ASN A 10 -1.01 -26.96 -12.61
CA ASN A 10 -0.12 -27.69 -11.70
C ASN A 10 0.34 -29.00 -12.34
N VAL A 11 1.63 -29.28 -12.27
CA VAL A 11 2.16 -30.61 -12.58
C VAL A 11 1.69 -31.60 -11.50
N VAL A 12 1.08 -32.71 -11.91
CA VAL A 12 0.52 -33.73 -11.01
C VAL A 12 1.31 -35.03 -11.15
N GLU A 13 1.39 -35.83 -10.08
CA GLU A 13 2.04 -37.13 -10.10
C GLU A 13 1.41 -38.05 -11.17
N GLN A 14 2.25 -38.65 -12.03
CA GLN A 14 1.81 -39.62 -13.03
C GLN A 14 1.82 -41.04 -12.45
N HIS A 15 0.87 -41.89 -12.86
CA HIS A 15 0.85 -43.30 -12.47
C HIS A 15 2.15 -43.99 -12.91
N GLY A 16 2.94 -44.46 -11.93
CA GLY A 16 4.23 -45.13 -12.14
C GLY A 16 5.48 -44.28 -11.86
N GLN A 17 5.34 -42.98 -11.53
CA GLN A 17 6.45 -42.15 -11.02
C GLN A 17 6.39 -42.01 -9.49
N ALA A 18 7.53 -42.18 -8.83
CA ALA A 18 7.61 -42.25 -7.36
C ALA A 18 7.51 -40.89 -6.64
N SER A 19 7.49 -39.76 -7.35
CA SER A 19 7.15 -38.40 -6.84
C SER A 19 7.43 -37.32 -7.91
N LEU A 20 6.90 -36.11 -7.69
CA LEU A 20 7.24 -34.93 -8.49
C LEU A 20 8.76 -34.60 -8.48
N SER A 21 9.30 -34.20 -9.63
CA SER A 21 10.69 -33.73 -9.74
C SER A 21 10.91 -32.43 -8.95
N PRO A 22 12.15 -32.09 -8.57
CA PRO A 22 12.48 -30.81 -7.97
C PRO A 22 11.99 -29.61 -8.79
N GLY A 23 12.19 -29.59 -10.11
CA GLY A 23 11.72 -28.54 -11.00
C GLY A 23 10.20 -28.43 -11.06
N GLN A 24 9.48 -29.56 -11.04
CA GLN A 24 8.02 -29.58 -11.00
C GLN A 24 7.48 -28.99 -9.69
N LYS A 25 8.12 -29.31 -8.55
CA LYS A 25 7.76 -28.74 -7.24
C LYS A 25 7.97 -27.22 -7.19
N ILE A 26 9.11 -26.74 -7.69
CA ILE A 26 9.44 -25.30 -7.75
C ILE A 26 8.43 -24.57 -8.64
N PHE A 27 8.16 -25.10 -9.83
CA PHE A 27 7.19 -24.54 -10.77
C PHE A 27 5.80 -24.41 -10.13
N ASN A 28 5.27 -25.49 -9.55
CA ASN A 28 3.98 -25.49 -8.87
C ASN A 28 3.93 -24.50 -7.69
N ALA A 29 5.02 -24.38 -6.92
CA ALA A 29 5.09 -23.42 -5.82
C ALA A 29 5.05 -21.96 -6.32
N LEU A 30 5.75 -21.66 -7.42
CA LEU A 30 5.76 -20.34 -8.04
C LEU A 30 4.40 -19.98 -8.64
N LEU A 31 3.71 -20.92 -9.28
CA LEU A 31 2.33 -20.71 -9.77
C LEU A 31 1.39 -20.27 -8.63
N ARG A 32 1.42 -21.00 -7.50
CA ARG A 32 0.60 -20.67 -6.33
C ARG A 32 0.96 -19.31 -5.74
N LYS A 33 2.26 -18.98 -5.72
CA LYS A 33 2.76 -17.72 -5.19
C LYS A 33 2.30 -16.53 -6.06
N LEU A 34 2.49 -16.62 -7.36
CA LEU A 34 2.04 -15.61 -8.32
C LEU A 34 0.53 -15.40 -8.28
N GLU A 35 -0.25 -16.47 -8.19
CA GLU A 35 -1.70 -16.37 -8.04
C GLU A 35 -2.09 -15.59 -6.78
N THR A 36 -1.43 -15.88 -5.66
CA THR A 36 -1.67 -15.18 -4.39
C THR A 36 -1.29 -13.71 -4.48
N GLU A 37 -0.14 -13.40 -5.10
CA GLU A 37 0.34 -12.03 -5.33
C GLU A 37 -0.63 -11.26 -6.26
N ARG A 38 -1.10 -11.87 -7.35
CA ARG A 38 -2.13 -11.28 -8.24
C ARG A 38 -3.44 -10.98 -7.53
N GLN A 39 -3.93 -11.92 -6.71
CA GLN A 39 -5.14 -11.72 -5.94
C GLN A 39 -4.99 -10.59 -4.93
N LEU A 40 -3.82 -10.48 -4.29
CA LEU A 40 -3.52 -9.39 -3.37
C LEU A 40 -3.42 -8.05 -4.09
N LEU A 41 -2.77 -8.00 -5.26
CA LEU A 41 -2.71 -6.81 -6.12
C LEU A 41 -4.11 -6.33 -6.50
N ALA A 42 -4.96 -7.23 -7.01
CA ALA A 42 -6.33 -6.93 -7.37
C ALA A 42 -7.15 -6.44 -6.17
N ALA A 43 -6.97 -7.07 -5.00
CA ALA A 43 -7.63 -6.66 -3.78
C ALA A 43 -7.22 -5.24 -3.33
N TRP A 44 -5.95 -4.86 -3.49
CA TRP A 44 -5.50 -3.48 -3.26
C TRP A 44 -6.13 -2.51 -4.26
N GLN A 45 -6.08 -2.83 -5.56
CA GLN A 45 -6.65 -2.01 -6.63
C GLN A 45 -8.16 -1.77 -6.46
N GLU A 46 -8.91 -2.76 -5.96
CA GLU A 46 -10.33 -2.62 -5.65
C GLU A 46 -10.58 -1.86 -4.33
N THR A 47 -9.78 -2.13 -3.30
CA THR A 47 -10.05 -1.57 -1.96
C THR A 47 -9.67 -0.10 -1.86
N ILE A 48 -8.59 0.34 -2.51
CA ILE A 48 -8.12 1.73 -2.46
C ILE A 48 -9.22 2.74 -2.84
N PRO A 49 -9.92 2.64 -3.99
CA PRO A 49 -10.98 3.58 -4.35
C PRO A 49 -12.17 3.50 -3.40
N LEU A 50 -12.56 2.31 -2.95
CA LEU A 50 -13.64 2.13 -1.97
C LEU A 50 -13.30 2.78 -0.63
N HIS A 51 -12.04 2.64 -0.19
CA HIS A 51 -11.54 3.27 1.03
C HIS A 51 -11.57 4.79 0.91
N GLN A 52 -11.09 5.34 -0.21
CA GLN A 52 -11.13 6.78 -0.47
C GLN A 52 -12.56 7.31 -0.48
N GLN A 53 -13.49 6.61 -1.15
CA GLN A 53 -14.88 6.99 -1.20
C GLN A 53 -15.52 6.97 0.20
N TYR A 54 -15.27 5.93 1.00
CA TYR A 54 -15.76 5.88 2.38
C TYR A 54 -15.14 6.98 3.24
N TYR A 55 -13.84 7.23 3.09
CA TYR A 55 -13.14 8.29 3.81
C TYR A 55 -13.76 9.65 3.53
N ALA A 56 -13.94 10.00 2.25
CA ALA A 56 -14.50 11.28 1.82
C ALA A 56 -15.99 11.44 2.19
N ASN A 57 -16.80 10.38 2.05
CA ASN A 57 -18.25 10.48 2.20
C ASN A 57 -18.75 10.21 3.61
N GLN A 58 -18.01 9.45 4.42
CA GLN A 58 -18.46 9.05 5.75
C GLN A 58 -17.53 9.61 6.83
N TYR A 59 -16.22 9.33 6.74
CA TYR A 59 -15.29 9.70 7.81
C TYR A 59 -15.05 11.21 7.90
N GLN A 60 -14.78 11.88 6.78
CA GLN A 60 -14.51 13.32 6.73
C GLN A 60 -15.67 14.18 7.25
N PRO A 61 -16.94 13.96 6.85
CA PRO A 61 -18.08 14.68 7.43
C PRO A 61 -18.23 14.46 8.95
N LEU A 62 -17.98 13.25 9.44
CA LEU A 62 -18.00 12.96 10.87
C LEU A 62 -16.90 13.74 11.60
N MET A 63 -15.67 13.73 11.09
CA MET A 63 -14.57 14.51 11.68
C MET A 63 -14.88 16.01 11.71
N ARG A 64 -15.43 16.57 10.62
CA ARG A 64 -15.87 17.98 10.57
C ARG A 64 -16.94 18.27 11.62
N SER A 65 -17.94 17.40 11.76
CA SER A 65 -18.97 17.54 12.80
C SER A 65 -18.39 17.46 14.20
N TYR A 66 -17.42 16.58 14.42
CA TYR A 66 -16.74 16.43 15.71
C TYR A 66 -15.94 17.69 16.06
N HIS A 67 -15.14 18.22 15.13
CA HIS A 67 -14.38 19.46 15.33
C HIS A 67 -15.31 20.67 15.54
N ALA A 68 -16.45 20.74 14.84
CA ALA A 68 -17.43 21.79 15.07
C ALA A 68 -18.02 21.75 16.50
N LEU A 69 -18.25 20.55 17.06
CA LEU A 69 -18.71 20.40 18.43
C LEU A 69 -17.61 20.71 19.46
N LEU A 70 -16.35 20.35 19.17
CA LEU A 70 -15.22 20.75 20.02
C LEU A 70 -15.06 22.27 20.05
N ALA A 71 -15.25 22.94 18.91
CA ALA A 71 -15.27 24.40 18.85
C ALA A 71 -16.42 25.01 19.67
N GLN A 72 -17.60 24.37 19.69
CA GLN A 72 -18.69 24.79 20.58
C GLN A 72 -18.32 24.58 22.05
N LEU A 73 -17.67 23.46 22.39
CA LEU A 73 -17.23 23.19 23.75
C LEU A 73 -16.22 24.22 24.23
N VAL A 74 -15.21 24.55 23.41
CA VAL A 74 -14.21 25.57 23.75
C VAL A 74 -14.87 26.92 24.04
N ARG A 75 -15.80 27.37 23.18
CA ARG A 75 -16.54 28.62 23.40
C ARG A 75 -17.40 28.58 24.66
N LEU A 76 -18.06 27.44 24.92
CA LEU A 76 -18.86 27.27 26.13
C LEU A 76 -17.99 27.37 27.39
N LEU A 77 -16.85 26.70 27.39
CA LEU A 77 -15.91 26.70 28.50
C LEU A 77 -15.27 28.08 28.71
N ASP A 78 -14.93 28.80 27.66
CA ASP A 78 -14.45 30.20 27.73
C ASP A 78 -15.50 31.14 28.34
N ASN A 79 -16.76 31.02 27.90
CA ASN A 79 -17.87 31.76 28.51
C ASN A 79 -18.04 31.42 30.00
N ALA A 80 -17.93 30.12 30.33
CA ALA A 80 -18.02 29.65 31.72
C ALA A 80 -16.85 30.16 32.57
N TYR A 81 -15.63 30.25 32.02
CA TYR A 81 -14.44 30.73 32.73
C TYR A 81 -14.67 32.08 33.42
N SER A 82 -15.43 32.98 32.78
CA SER A 82 -15.76 34.32 33.29
C SER A 82 -17.03 34.37 34.16
N ALA A 83 -17.73 33.25 34.34
CA ALA A 83 -19.01 33.21 35.05
C ALA A 83 -18.83 33.20 36.58
N LYS A 84 -19.76 33.87 37.29
CA LYS A 84 -19.76 33.92 38.75
C LYS A 84 -20.02 32.53 39.33
N GLY A 85 -19.08 32.05 40.14
CA GLY A 85 -19.24 30.84 40.93
C GLY A 85 -18.10 29.84 40.78
N LEU A 86 -17.27 29.90 39.74
CA LEU A 86 -16.12 29.00 39.60
C LEU A 86 -14.97 29.40 40.54
N SER A 87 -14.25 28.40 41.06
CA SER A 87 -13.02 28.65 41.81
C SER A 87 -11.85 28.89 40.86
N ARG A 88 -10.77 29.49 41.36
CA ARG A 88 -9.53 29.67 40.58
C ARG A 88 -8.96 28.35 40.06
N HIS A 89 -9.08 27.27 40.83
CA HIS A 89 -8.65 25.94 40.43
C HIS A 89 -9.54 25.35 39.32
N ASP A 90 -10.85 25.63 39.34
CA ASP A 90 -11.74 25.22 38.24
C ASP A 90 -11.42 26.00 36.95
N GLN A 91 -11.05 27.27 37.06
CA GLN A 91 -10.60 28.11 35.95
C GLN A 91 -9.29 27.62 35.32
N GLU A 92 -8.34 27.16 36.13
CA GLU A 92 -7.10 26.54 35.66
C GLU A 92 -7.39 25.24 34.89
N LYS A 93 -8.29 24.39 35.40
CA LYS A 93 -8.76 23.20 34.69
C LYS A 93 -9.39 23.52 33.34
N ILE A 94 -10.29 24.51 33.32
CA ILE A 94 -10.92 24.97 32.09
C ILE A 94 -9.87 25.43 31.08
N SER A 95 -8.88 26.22 31.51
CA SER A 95 -7.83 26.72 30.62
C SER A 95 -6.98 25.58 30.04
N HIS A 96 -6.61 24.59 30.86
CA HIS A 96 -5.90 23.39 30.40
C HIS A 96 -6.71 22.60 29.36
N ILE A 97 -8.00 22.42 29.60
CA ILE A 97 -8.90 21.73 28.66
C ILE A 97 -9.03 22.52 27.36
N ILE A 98 -9.23 23.84 27.43
CA ILE A 98 -9.31 24.70 26.25
C ILE A 98 -8.02 24.61 25.42
N CYS A 99 -6.84 24.61 26.06
CA CYS A 99 -5.58 24.47 25.36
C CYS A 99 -5.40 23.07 24.73
N SER A 100 -5.67 22.00 25.48
CA SER A 100 -5.53 20.64 24.95
C SER A 100 -6.50 20.35 23.79
N VAL A 101 -7.75 20.81 23.89
CA VAL A 101 -8.77 20.64 22.83
C VAL A 101 -8.53 21.61 21.67
N GLY A 102 -8.18 22.87 21.97
CA GLY A 102 -7.91 23.91 20.98
C GLY A 102 -6.79 23.51 20.02
N ALA A 103 -5.71 22.92 20.53
CA ALA A 103 -4.59 22.46 19.70
C ALA A 103 -5.02 21.49 18.58
N ALA A 104 -6.05 20.67 18.81
CA ALA A 104 -6.54 19.70 17.82
C ALA A 104 -7.42 20.31 16.71
N ILE A 105 -7.94 21.53 16.91
CA ILE A 105 -8.91 22.16 15.99
C ILE A 105 -8.41 23.48 15.39
N ILE A 106 -7.24 23.98 15.79
CA ILE A 106 -6.75 25.31 15.41
C ILE A 106 -5.86 25.32 14.17
N GLY A 107 -5.09 24.26 13.91
CA GLY A 107 -4.11 24.22 12.81
C GLY A 107 -4.71 24.63 11.45
N ASP A 108 -5.78 23.96 11.02
CA ASP A 108 -6.41 24.23 9.71
C ASP A 108 -7.62 25.19 9.79
N SER A 109 -7.78 25.94 10.89
CA SER A 109 -9.01 26.71 11.13
C SER A 109 -8.82 28.21 10.92
N ASP A 110 -9.61 28.77 9.99
CA ASP A 110 -9.73 30.23 9.78
C ASP A 110 -10.53 30.94 10.90
N ALA A 111 -10.96 30.20 11.92
CA ALA A 111 -11.78 30.73 13.01
C ALA A 111 -10.92 31.61 13.96
N ALA A 112 -10.81 32.89 13.61
CA ALA A 112 -10.06 33.89 14.38
C ALA A 112 -10.48 33.98 15.86
N ASP A 113 -11.73 33.64 16.17
CA ASP A 113 -12.21 33.58 17.55
C ASP A 113 -11.61 32.42 18.34
N LEU A 114 -11.48 31.23 17.75
CA LEU A 114 -10.85 30.07 18.41
C LEU A 114 -9.36 30.27 18.62
N LYS A 115 -8.65 30.84 17.63
CA LYS A 115 -7.23 31.22 17.76
C LYS A 115 -7.04 32.22 18.91
N ARG A 116 -7.93 33.20 19.04
CA ARG A 116 -7.90 34.17 20.15
C ARG A 116 -8.14 33.52 21.50
N ILE A 117 -9.19 32.68 21.63
CA ILE A 117 -9.50 31.97 22.88
C ILE A 117 -8.30 31.11 23.30
N TYR A 118 -7.70 30.38 22.37
CA TYR A 118 -6.52 29.55 22.64
C TYR A 118 -5.33 30.36 23.16
N ARG A 119 -4.99 31.48 22.51
CA ARG A 119 -3.94 32.39 23.00
C ARG A 119 -4.25 32.95 24.39
N MET A 120 -5.51 33.32 24.66
CA MET A 120 -5.93 33.83 25.98
C MET A 120 -5.70 32.82 27.12
N HIS A 121 -5.88 31.53 26.86
CA HIS A 121 -5.70 30.48 27.86
C HIS A 121 -4.26 29.95 27.97
N GLY A 122 -3.30 30.58 27.29
CA GLY A 122 -1.88 30.22 27.34
C GLY A 122 -1.44 29.21 26.27
N GLY A 123 -2.21 29.04 25.20
CA GLY A 123 -1.80 28.31 24.01
C GLY A 123 -0.66 29.01 23.27
N ALA A 124 0.21 28.22 22.61
CA ALA A 124 1.32 28.76 21.82
C ALA A 124 0.81 29.55 20.61
N ASP A 125 1.58 30.54 20.15
CA ASP A 125 1.23 31.25 18.93
C ASP A 125 1.51 30.36 17.70
N VAL A 126 0.46 29.74 17.18
CA VAL A 126 0.52 28.85 16.02
C VAL A 126 0.94 29.58 14.74
N ASP A 127 0.58 30.87 14.58
CA ASP A 127 0.94 31.64 13.38
C ASP A 127 2.45 31.99 13.37
N ALA A 128 3.09 32.11 14.54
CA ALA A 128 4.53 32.37 14.65
C ALA A 128 5.41 31.13 14.45
N ALA A 129 4.82 29.92 14.52
CA ALA A 129 5.52 28.66 14.31
C ALA A 129 5.62 28.29 12.82
N GLU A 130 4.67 28.74 11.99
CA GLU A 130 4.69 28.53 10.54
C GLU A 130 5.82 29.34 9.87
N GLU A 131 6.08 30.57 10.32
CA GLU A 131 7.19 31.41 9.83
C GLU A 131 8.59 30.85 10.17
N GLN A 132 8.73 30.09 11.26
CA GLN A 132 10.01 29.49 11.66
C GLN A 132 10.32 28.16 10.97
N GLN A 133 9.29 27.49 10.41
CA GLN A 133 9.44 26.20 9.75
C GLN A 133 9.86 26.36 8.28
N GLU A 134 9.52 27.50 7.64
CA GLU A 134 10.03 27.86 6.31
C GLU A 134 11.53 28.21 6.33
N ASP A 135 12.03 28.88 7.39
CA ASP A 135 13.43 29.31 7.52
C ASP A 135 14.41 28.13 7.77
N PHE A 136 13.92 27.03 8.35
CA PHE A 136 14.73 25.82 8.61
C PHE A 136 14.89 24.90 7.39
N ALA A 137 14.09 25.09 6.33
CA ALA A 137 14.18 24.31 5.10
C ALA A 137 15.20 24.88 4.09
N GLU A 138 15.65 26.13 4.27
CA GLU A 138 16.56 26.83 3.34
C GLU A 138 18.05 26.73 3.72
N SER A 139 18.40 26.29 4.94
CA SER A 139 19.79 26.17 5.41
C SER A 139 20.33 24.73 5.43
N GLY A 140 20.40 24.09 4.25
CA GLY A 140 21.12 22.83 4.06
C GLY A 140 22.63 23.04 3.87
N GLN A 141 23.40 23.18 4.94
CA GLN A 141 24.88 23.21 4.88
C GLN A 141 25.46 21.79 4.90
N GLU A 142 26.11 21.38 3.80
CA GLU A 142 26.97 20.19 3.75
C GLU A 142 28.32 20.47 4.45
N PRO A 143 28.88 19.52 5.24
CA PRO A 143 30.25 19.64 5.72
C PRO A 143 31.26 19.00 4.75
N ASP A 144 32.28 19.81 4.48
CA ASP A 144 33.45 19.65 3.63
C ASP A 144 34.37 18.46 4.01
N SER A 145 35.00 17.89 2.98
CA SER A 145 35.85 16.70 3.02
C SER A 145 37.33 17.05 3.14
N GLY A 146 38.07 16.36 4.02
CA GLY A 146 39.52 16.49 4.08
C GLY A 146 40.20 15.21 4.57
N LEU A 147 41.16 14.72 3.76
CA LEU A 147 42.51 14.23 4.16
C LEU A 147 43.03 13.15 3.18
N HIS A 148 43.98 13.56 2.33
CA HIS A 148 44.82 12.69 1.51
C HIS A 148 46.24 12.64 2.08
N ALA A 149 46.68 11.48 2.58
CA ALA A 149 48.10 11.08 2.61
C ALA A 149 48.30 9.65 3.15
N SER A 150 47.75 8.62 2.49
CA SER A 150 48.23 7.22 2.63
C SER A 150 47.73 6.30 1.50
N ALA A 151 47.56 6.87 0.30
CA ALA A 151 46.66 6.28 -0.70
C ALA A 151 47.34 5.37 -1.73
N GLU A 152 48.65 5.40 -1.92
CA GLU A 152 49.25 4.76 -3.12
C GLU A 152 49.41 3.25 -3.00
N HIS A 153 49.85 2.70 -1.86
CA HIS A 153 49.95 1.24 -1.68
C HIS A 153 48.58 0.54 -1.45
N GLN A 154 47.59 1.23 -0.88
CA GLN A 154 46.22 0.70 -0.77
C GLN A 154 45.45 0.77 -2.10
N ARG A 155 45.79 1.72 -3.00
CA ARG A 155 45.15 1.87 -4.31
C ARG A 155 45.42 0.68 -5.24
N GLU A 156 46.58 0.06 -5.21
CA GLU A 156 46.88 -1.08 -6.11
C GLU A 156 46.12 -2.36 -5.71
N HIS A 157 46.10 -2.72 -4.43
CA HIS A 157 45.29 -3.83 -3.93
C HIS A 157 43.78 -3.57 -4.09
N ALA A 158 43.32 -2.34 -3.86
CA ALA A 158 41.93 -1.94 -4.08
C ALA A 158 41.54 -1.94 -5.57
N ARG A 159 42.45 -1.55 -6.49
CA ARG A 159 42.22 -1.61 -7.94
C ARG A 159 42.17 -3.05 -8.45
N ALA A 160 43.04 -3.94 -7.97
CA ALA A 160 42.99 -5.36 -8.32
C ALA A 160 41.71 -6.05 -7.78
N ALA A 161 41.30 -5.72 -6.55
CA ALA A 161 40.04 -6.21 -5.96
C ALA A 161 38.80 -5.62 -6.64
N LYS A 162 38.81 -4.33 -7.03
CA LYS A 162 37.74 -3.70 -7.84
C LYS A 162 37.65 -4.32 -9.24
N ARG A 163 38.78 -4.61 -9.90
CA ARG A 163 38.79 -5.27 -11.22
C ARG A 163 38.29 -6.72 -11.16
N LYS A 164 38.62 -7.48 -10.12
CA LYS A 164 38.06 -8.83 -9.90
C LYS A 164 36.57 -8.81 -9.53
N LYS A 165 36.11 -7.84 -8.72
CA LYS A 165 34.68 -7.61 -8.46
C LYS A 165 33.93 -7.17 -9.72
N SER A 166 34.52 -6.32 -10.54
CA SER A 166 33.97 -5.85 -11.83
C SER A 166 33.90 -6.95 -12.89
N ALA A 167 34.94 -7.79 -13.03
CA ALA A 167 34.91 -8.92 -13.97
C ALA A 167 33.88 -9.99 -13.56
N LYS A 168 33.73 -10.27 -12.26
CA LYS A 168 32.71 -11.19 -11.75
C LYS A 168 31.30 -10.59 -11.85
N ALA A 169 31.16 -9.28 -11.66
CA ALA A 169 29.90 -8.56 -11.89
C ALA A 169 29.52 -8.56 -13.36
N ALA A 170 30.43 -8.22 -14.27
CA ALA A 170 30.22 -8.25 -15.71
C ALA A 170 29.92 -9.66 -16.25
N ALA A 171 30.58 -10.71 -15.73
CA ALA A 171 30.25 -12.09 -16.10
C ALA A 171 28.87 -12.53 -15.56
N ARG A 172 28.46 -12.01 -14.40
CA ARG A 172 27.12 -12.27 -13.83
C ARG A 172 26.04 -11.49 -14.57
N GLU A 173 26.35 -10.28 -14.99
CA GLU A 173 25.50 -9.38 -15.78
C GLU A 173 25.34 -9.90 -17.22
N ALA A 174 26.42 -10.36 -17.86
CA ALA A 174 26.36 -11.03 -19.16
C ALA A 174 25.55 -12.33 -19.09
N LYS A 175 25.73 -13.14 -18.03
CA LYS A 175 24.87 -14.30 -17.77
C LYS A 175 23.42 -13.88 -17.55
N GLN A 176 23.16 -12.81 -16.80
CA GLN A 176 21.79 -12.31 -16.62
C GLN A 176 21.18 -11.84 -17.95
N GLN A 177 21.91 -11.10 -18.78
CA GLN A 177 21.45 -10.62 -20.08
C GLN A 177 21.19 -11.78 -21.06
N GLU A 178 22.10 -12.74 -21.14
CA GLU A 178 21.92 -13.93 -21.99
C GLU A 178 20.69 -14.74 -21.54
N GLU A 179 20.46 -14.79 -20.24
CA GLU A 179 19.32 -15.48 -19.68
C GLU A 179 18.01 -14.72 -19.82
N LEU A 180 18.00 -13.39 -19.70
CA LEU A 180 16.85 -12.53 -20.02
C LEU A 180 16.49 -12.64 -21.51
N HIS A 181 17.51 -12.79 -22.36
CA HIS A 181 17.32 -13.06 -23.78
C HIS A 181 16.68 -14.43 -24.01
N LYS A 182 17.08 -15.47 -23.28
CA LYS A 182 16.39 -16.78 -23.29
C LYS A 182 14.97 -16.69 -22.72
N ALA A 183 14.74 -15.88 -21.69
CA ALA A 183 13.44 -15.65 -21.06
C ALA A 183 12.45 -15.01 -22.05
N SER A 184 12.89 -13.97 -22.74
CA SER A 184 12.09 -13.34 -23.81
C SER A 184 11.88 -14.26 -25.02
N GLN A 185 12.82 -15.18 -25.31
CA GLN A 185 12.63 -16.22 -26.33
C GLN A 185 11.52 -17.21 -25.97
N SER A 186 11.42 -17.68 -24.72
CA SER A 186 10.35 -18.62 -24.34
C SER A 186 8.96 -17.98 -24.38
N VAL A 187 8.83 -16.74 -23.90
CA VAL A 187 7.57 -15.98 -23.98
C VAL A 187 7.15 -15.82 -25.44
N ARG A 188 8.10 -15.50 -26.34
CA ARG A 188 7.86 -15.40 -27.79
C ARG A 188 7.51 -16.76 -28.42
N GLU A 189 8.11 -17.85 -27.98
CA GLU A 189 7.79 -19.20 -28.47
C GLU A 189 6.39 -19.65 -28.08
N VAL A 190 5.99 -19.43 -26.82
CA VAL A 190 4.63 -19.70 -26.34
C VAL A 190 3.64 -18.83 -27.11
N TYR A 191 3.88 -17.52 -27.20
CA TYR A 191 3.06 -16.60 -27.99
C TYR A 191 2.90 -17.03 -29.46
N ARG A 192 4.00 -17.40 -30.14
CA ARG A 192 3.94 -17.84 -31.54
C ARG A 192 3.11 -19.11 -31.72
N LYS A 193 3.17 -20.04 -30.77
CA LYS A 193 2.33 -21.25 -30.78
C LYS A 193 0.86 -20.91 -30.59
N LEU A 194 0.55 -20.01 -29.64
CA LEU A 194 -0.82 -19.54 -29.38
C LEU A 194 -1.39 -18.79 -30.57
N ALA A 195 -0.65 -17.83 -31.13
CA ALA A 195 -1.04 -17.05 -32.29
C ALA A 195 -1.29 -17.95 -33.53
N SER A 196 -0.48 -18.99 -33.71
CA SER A 196 -0.68 -19.96 -34.80
C SER A 196 -1.91 -20.85 -34.60
N ALA A 197 -2.29 -21.18 -33.35
CA ALA A 197 -3.45 -22.02 -33.04
C ALA A 197 -4.78 -21.22 -33.06
N LEU A 198 -4.71 -19.93 -32.71
CA LEU A 198 -5.86 -19.04 -32.57
C LEU A 198 -6.13 -18.12 -33.76
N HIS A 199 -5.41 -18.27 -34.87
CA HIS A 199 -5.52 -17.33 -35.98
C HIS A 199 -6.96 -17.25 -36.56
N PRO A 200 -7.68 -16.12 -36.41
CA PRO A 200 -9.11 -16.03 -36.75
C PRO A 200 -9.43 -16.25 -38.23
N ASP A 201 -8.53 -15.86 -39.14
CA ASP A 201 -8.71 -15.97 -40.60
C ASP A 201 -8.87 -17.42 -41.13
N ARG A 202 -8.69 -18.44 -40.27
CA ARG A 202 -8.86 -19.85 -40.65
C ARG A 202 -10.21 -20.43 -40.23
N GLU A 203 -11.04 -19.72 -39.47
CA GLU A 203 -12.39 -20.17 -39.08
C GLU A 203 -13.48 -19.67 -40.03
N LEU A 204 -14.33 -20.59 -40.49
CA LEU A 204 -15.54 -20.30 -41.28
C LEU A 204 -16.80 -20.15 -40.42
N ASP A 205 -16.77 -20.60 -39.16
CA ASP A 205 -17.90 -20.50 -38.22
C ASP A 205 -17.86 -19.14 -37.49
N PRO A 206 -18.92 -18.31 -37.59
CA PRO A 206 -19.01 -17.02 -36.91
C PRO A 206 -18.83 -17.07 -35.38
N LEU A 207 -19.31 -18.13 -34.73
CA LEU A 207 -19.23 -18.26 -33.27
C LEU A 207 -17.81 -18.60 -32.80
N GLU A 208 -17.16 -19.55 -33.47
CA GLU A 208 -15.77 -19.90 -33.19
C GLU A 208 -14.82 -18.77 -33.59
N HIS A 209 -15.10 -18.04 -34.69
CA HIS A 209 -14.35 -16.84 -35.07
C HIS A 209 -14.38 -15.77 -33.96
N ALA A 210 -15.56 -15.49 -33.38
CA ALA A 210 -15.70 -14.54 -32.27
C ALA A 210 -14.93 -15.01 -31.03
N ARG A 211 -15.03 -16.30 -30.68
CA ARG A 211 -14.29 -16.91 -29.57
C ARG A 211 -12.77 -16.81 -29.75
N LYS A 212 -12.26 -17.18 -30.93
CA LYS A 212 -10.84 -17.11 -31.31
C LYS A 212 -10.31 -15.68 -31.28
N THR A 213 -11.11 -14.73 -31.75
CA THR A 213 -10.79 -13.29 -31.69
C THR A 213 -10.62 -12.82 -30.24
N ALA A 214 -11.54 -13.18 -29.36
CA ALA A 214 -11.46 -12.84 -27.94
C ALA A 214 -10.24 -13.49 -27.25
N LEU A 215 -9.95 -14.76 -27.57
CA LEU A 215 -8.78 -15.45 -27.04
C LEU A 215 -7.47 -14.83 -27.56
N MET A 216 -7.40 -14.46 -28.85
CA MET A 216 -6.24 -13.81 -29.44
C MET A 216 -5.98 -12.43 -28.84
N GLN A 217 -7.03 -11.65 -28.55
CA GLN A 217 -6.91 -10.39 -27.82
C GLN A 217 -6.30 -10.61 -26.42
N ARG A 218 -6.74 -11.64 -25.69
CA ARG A 218 -6.16 -12.00 -24.39
C ARG A 218 -4.69 -12.41 -24.51
N VAL A 219 -4.33 -13.17 -25.55
CA VAL A 219 -2.93 -13.56 -25.84
C VAL A 219 -2.06 -12.33 -26.11
N ASN A 220 -2.54 -11.37 -26.89
CA ASN A 220 -1.83 -10.11 -27.16
C ASN A 220 -1.60 -9.31 -25.87
N ILE A 221 -2.65 -9.15 -25.04
CA ILE A 221 -2.53 -8.45 -23.75
C ILE A 221 -1.50 -9.12 -22.84
N ALA A 222 -1.52 -10.46 -22.75
CA ALA A 222 -0.56 -11.20 -21.94
C ALA A 222 0.87 -11.05 -22.51
N TYR A 223 1.04 -11.08 -23.82
CA TYR A 223 2.34 -10.89 -24.47
C TYR A 223 2.92 -9.49 -24.25
N ASP A 224 2.09 -8.44 -24.39
CA ASP A 224 2.49 -7.06 -24.18
C ASP A 224 2.93 -6.81 -22.73
N LYS A 225 2.24 -7.44 -21.77
CA LYS A 225 2.60 -7.43 -20.35
C LYS A 225 3.75 -8.38 -20.00
N LYS A 226 4.31 -9.09 -20.98
CA LYS A 226 5.31 -10.17 -20.83
C LYS A 226 4.84 -11.27 -19.87
N ASP A 227 3.54 -11.41 -19.65
CA ASP A 227 2.91 -12.30 -18.68
C ASP A 227 3.02 -13.78 -19.12
N LEU A 228 4.02 -14.50 -18.60
CA LEU A 228 4.23 -15.90 -18.97
C LEU A 228 3.14 -16.78 -18.37
N LEU A 229 2.70 -16.49 -17.15
CA LEU A 229 1.63 -17.24 -16.50
C LEU A 229 0.33 -17.12 -17.30
N GLY A 230 -0.06 -15.91 -17.69
CA GLY A 230 -1.25 -15.67 -18.51
C GLY A 230 -1.17 -16.35 -19.88
N LEU A 231 0.01 -16.37 -20.52
CA LEU A 231 0.21 -17.11 -21.77
C LEU A 231 0.11 -18.63 -21.57
N LEU A 232 0.63 -19.18 -20.48
CA LEU A 232 0.50 -20.60 -20.16
C LEU A 232 -0.96 -20.98 -19.81
N GLU A 233 -1.68 -20.12 -19.09
CA GLU A 233 -3.12 -20.27 -18.79
C GLU A 233 -3.93 -20.33 -20.09
N LEU A 234 -3.67 -19.38 -21.00
CA LEU A 234 -4.32 -19.34 -22.31
C LEU A 234 -3.97 -20.58 -23.13
N GLN A 235 -2.72 -21.05 -23.09
CA GLN A 235 -2.33 -22.28 -23.79
C GLN A 235 -3.15 -23.50 -23.37
N LEU A 236 -3.48 -23.62 -22.07
CA LEU A 236 -4.38 -24.68 -21.60
C LEU A 236 -5.82 -24.48 -22.07
N GLU A 237 -6.31 -23.24 -22.05
CA GLU A 237 -7.68 -22.90 -22.46
C GLU A 237 -7.91 -23.15 -23.97
N ILE A 238 -6.89 -22.94 -24.78
CA ILE A 238 -6.92 -23.06 -26.25
C ILE A 238 -6.73 -24.51 -26.69
N GLU A 239 -5.74 -25.22 -26.16
CA GLU A 239 -5.34 -26.49 -26.74
C GLU A 239 -6.25 -27.68 -26.34
N GLN A 240 -7.22 -27.56 -25.41
CA GLN A 240 -7.94 -28.72 -24.84
C GLN A 240 -6.97 -29.86 -24.44
N ILE A 241 -5.78 -29.52 -23.94
CA ILE A 241 -4.72 -30.50 -23.70
C ILE A 241 -4.76 -31.05 -22.29
N ASP A 242 -4.70 -32.38 -22.28
CA ASP A 242 -4.49 -33.24 -21.13
C ASP A 242 -3.31 -32.80 -20.25
N GLN A 243 -3.52 -32.94 -18.95
CA GLN A 243 -2.53 -32.92 -17.86
C GLN A 243 -1.19 -33.64 -18.22
N SER A 244 -1.23 -34.59 -19.16
CA SER A 244 -0.07 -35.33 -19.69
C SER A 244 1.02 -34.44 -20.30
N ARG A 245 0.69 -33.39 -21.06
CA ARG A 245 1.74 -32.53 -21.67
C ARG A 245 2.44 -31.66 -20.64
N ILE A 246 1.69 -31.11 -19.68
CA ILE A 246 2.23 -30.33 -18.55
C ILE A 246 3.18 -31.20 -17.72
N ASN A 247 2.77 -32.45 -17.48
CA ASN A 247 3.59 -33.41 -16.76
C ASN A 247 4.82 -33.89 -17.55
N SER A 248 4.79 -33.83 -18.89
CA SER A 248 5.92 -34.18 -19.77
C SER A 248 6.93 -33.07 -20.01
N LEU A 249 6.75 -31.89 -19.41
CA LEU A 249 7.71 -30.78 -19.55
C LEU A 249 9.10 -31.20 -19.09
N SER A 250 10.11 -30.90 -19.91
CA SER A 250 11.50 -31.22 -19.56
C SER A 250 11.99 -30.38 -18.38
N GLU A 251 12.92 -30.92 -17.59
CA GLU A 251 13.49 -30.21 -16.43
C GLU A 251 14.12 -28.87 -16.84
N ARG A 252 14.72 -28.78 -18.04
CA ARG A 252 15.28 -27.55 -18.60
C ARG A 252 14.21 -26.50 -18.89
N GLN A 253 13.04 -26.91 -19.41
CA GLN A 253 11.90 -26.00 -19.62
C GLN A 253 11.29 -25.56 -18.29
N LEU A 254 11.16 -26.46 -17.32
CA LEU A 254 10.65 -26.13 -15.99
C LEU A 254 11.54 -25.15 -15.23
N GLN A 255 12.87 -25.32 -15.31
CA GLN A 255 13.84 -24.37 -14.75
C GLN A 255 13.69 -22.99 -15.41
N HIS A 256 13.52 -22.98 -16.73
CA HIS A 256 13.37 -21.75 -17.49
C HIS A 256 12.08 -21.00 -17.13
N TYR A 257 10.94 -21.70 -17.11
CA TYR A 257 9.67 -21.09 -16.69
C TYR A 257 9.72 -20.64 -15.23
N SER A 258 10.28 -21.45 -14.33
CA SER A 258 10.43 -21.08 -12.92
C SER A 258 11.22 -19.78 -12.74
N LYS A 259 12.23 -19.53 -13.58
CA LYS A 259 12.97 -18.27 -13.53
C LYS A 259 12.11 -17.07 -13.91
N VAL A 260 11.41 -17.13 -15.04
CA VAL A 260 10.52 -16.05 -15.49
C VAL A 260 9.41 -15.80 -14.47
N LEU A 261 8.79 -16.86 -13.95
CA LEU A 261 7.77 -16.74 -12.91
C LEU A 261 8.32 -16.12 -11.62
N SER A 262 9.58 -16.39 -11.27
CA SER A 262 10.22 -15.76 -10.11
C SER A 262 10.50 -14.28 -10.32
N GLU A 263 10.85 -13.86 -11.54
CA GLU A 263 11.03 -12.45 -11.91
C GLU A 263 9.68 -11.71 -11.84
N GLN A 264 8.63 -12.29 -12.41
CA GLN A 264 7.26 -11.74 -12.33
C GLN A 264 6.75 -11.64 -10.89
N SER A 265 7.10 -12.62 -10.05
CA SER A 265 6.77 -12.60 -8.63
C SER A 265 7.55 -11.53 -7.86
N ALA A 266 8.74 -11.15 -8.33
CA ALA A 266 9.44 -9.99 -7.78
C ALA A 266 8.75 -8.69 -8.20
N GLU A 267 8.45 -8.53 -9.48
CA GLU A 267 7.77 -7.34 -10.02
C GLU A 267 6.41 -7.09 -9.34
N LEU A 268 5.58 -8.12 -9.19
CA LEU A 268 4.29 -8.00 -8.51
C LEU A 268 4.44 -7.63 -7.04
N ARG A 269 5.46 -8.16 -6.34
CA ARG A 269 5.71 -7.79 -4.95
C ARG A 269 6.15 -6.34 -4.81
N ASP A 270 6.98 -5.85 -5.74
CA ASP A 270 7.40 -4.46 -5.75
C ASP A 270 6.21 -3.54 -6.05
N GLU A 271 5.32 -3.91 -6.96
CA GLU A 271 4.08 -3.17 -7.25
C GLU A 271 3.14 -3.12 -6.03
N ILE A 272 2.92 -4.26 -5.36
CA ILE A 272 2.11 -4.34 -4.13
C ILE A 272 2.73 -3.47 -3.03
N ALA A 273 4.04 -3.56 -2.83
CA ALA A 273 4.74 -2.76 -1.83
C ALA A 273 4.65 -1.26 -2.13
N GLY A 274 4.74 -0.87 -3.41
CA GLY A 274 4.53 0.51 -3.86
C GLY A 274 3.13 1.02 -3.54
N MET A 275 2.09 0.25 -3.87
CA MET A 275 0.70 0.61 -3.53
C MET A 275 0.47 0.71 -2.03
N GLU A 276 1.02 -0.22 -1.25
CA GLU A 276 0.91 -0.20 0.20
C GLU A 276 1.61 1.03 0.80
N ALA A 277 2.82 1.35 0.32
CA ALA A 277 3.56 2.53 0.75
C ALA A 277 2.82 3.83 0.42
N GLU A 278 2.30 3.97 -0.81
CA GLU A 278 1.49 5.13 -1.20
C GLU A 278 0.24 5.26 -0.31
N PHE A 279 -0.45 4.15 -0.05
CA PHE A 279 -1.61 4.13 0.83
C PHE A 279 -1.25 4.58 2.26
N ARG A 280 -0.15 4.07 2.82
CA ARG A 280 0.32 4.46 4.15
C ARG A 280 0.67 5.95 4.22
N MET A 281 1.38 6.47 3.22
CA MET A 281 1.73 7.90 3.15
C MET A 281 0.47 8.76 3.08
N ARG A 282 -0.48 8.42 2.21
CA ARG A 282 -1.72 9.19 2.04
C ARG A 282 -2.56 9.29 3.31
N PHE A 283 -2.57 8.25 4.14
CA PHE A 283 -3.36 8.20 5.37
C PHE A 283 -2.52 8.32 6.66
N ASN A 284 -1.25 8.72 6.52
CA ASN A 284 -0.29 8.92 7.61
C ASN A 284 -0.17 7.72 8.59
N LEU A 285 -0.16 6.50 8.03
CA LEU A 285 -0.06 5.26 8.79
C LEU A 285 1.41 4.86 9.02
N GLY A 286 1.74 4.37 10.22
CA GLY A 286 3.09 3.97 10.58
C GLY A 286 3.61 2.74 9.83
N LEU A 287 4.94 2.60 9.73
CA LEU A 287 5.63 1.50 9.02
C LEU A 287 5.47 0.11 9.70
N GLN A 288 5.14 0.05 10.98
CA GLN A 288 5.25 -1.17 11.79
C GLN A 288 4.00 -2.08 11.79
N GLU A 289 2.85 -1.59 11.33
CA GLU A 289 1.63 -2.40 11.30
C GLU A 289 1.53 -3.21 10.01
N ALA A 290 1.15 -4.48 10.09
CA ALA A 290 0.87 -5.29 8.91
C ALA A 290 -0.40 -4.75 8.24
N MET A 291 -0.27 -4.17 7.04
CA MET A 291 -1.39 -3.60 6.31
C MET A 291 -1.83 -4.53 5.20
N SER A 292 -3.11 -4.92 5.24
CA SER A 292 -3.77 -5.61 4.14
C SER A 292 -4.99 -4.82 3.70
N PRO A 293 -5.51 -5.04 2.48
CA PRO A 293 -6.70 -4.34 1.99
C PRO A 293 -7.88 -4.46 2.96
N LEU A 294 -8.12 -5.67 3.49
CA LEU A 294 -9.21 -5.93 4.43
C LEU A 294 -9.04 -5.16 5.74
N LEU A 295 -7.81 -5.10 6.26
CA LEU A 295 -7.51 -4.37 7.48
C LEU A 295 -7.69 -2.87 7.28
N ALA A 296 -7.23 -2.31 6.17
CA ALA A 296 -7.37 -0.89 5.85
C ALA A 296 -8.82 -0.42 5.95
N MET A 297 -9.74 -1.10 5.27
CA MET A 297 -11.17 -0.78 5.34
C MET A 297 -11.75 -0.97 6.75
N ARG A 298 -11.32 -2.01 7.48
CA ARG A 298 -11.78 -2.28 8.85
C ARG A 298 -11.37 -1.18 9.82
N HIS A 299 -10.11 -0.73 9.76
CA HIS A 299 -9.60 0.35 10.60
C HIS A 299 -10.36 1.65 10.36
N LEU A 300 -10.58 2.03 9.09
CA LEU A 300 -11.34 3.22 8.76
C LEU A 300 -12.80 3.17 9.27
N LYS A 301 -13.49 2.03 9.10
CA LYS A 301 -14.85 1.86 9.62
C LYS A 301 -14.89 1.91 11.15
N SER A 302 -13.91 1.31 11.81
CA SER A 302 -13.79 1.36 13.27
C SER A 302 -13.54 2.78 13.77
N ALA A 303 -12.65 3.53 13.10
CA ALA A 303 -12.38 4.93 13.41
C ALA A 303 -13.65 5.78 13.23
N ALA A 304 -14.38 5.61 12.11
CA ALA A 304 -15.66 6.30 11.89
C ALA A 304 -16.67 6.04 13.01
N LYS A 305 -16.79 4.78 13.46
CA LYS A 305 -17.67 4.41 14.59
C LYS A 305 -17.22 5.06 15.89
N GLY A 306 -15.91 5.10 16.16
CA GLY A 306 -15.36 5.78 17.33
C GLY A 306 -15.71 7.28 17.33
N ILE A 307 -15.53 7.95 16.19
CA ILE A 307 -15.90 9.37 16.05
C ILE A 307 -17.41 9.59 16.22
N GLN A 308 -18.26 8.70 15.69
CA GLN A 308 -19.72 8.78 15.94
C GLN A 308 -20.07 8.69 17.42
N GLN A 309 -19.43 7.77 18.16
CA GLN A 309 -19.62 7.65 19.60
C GLN A 309 -19.15 8.91 20.33
N ASN A 310 -17.98 9.44 19.96
CA ASN A 310 -17.45 10.69 20.53
C ASN A 310 -18.37 11.88 20.25
N ILE A 311 -18.93 11.99 19.04
CA ILE A 311 -19.94 12.99 18.70
C ILE A 311 -21.16 12.87 19.61
N HIS A 312 -21.66 11.66 19.84
CA HIS A 312 -22.82 11.45 20.71
C HIS A 312 -22.55 11.87 22.15
N VAL A 313 -21.41 11.45 22.72
CA VAL A 313 -20.98 11.83 24.07
C VAL A 313 -20.84 13.35 24.16
N LEU A 314 -20.11 13.96 23.23
CA LEU A 314 -19.85 15.40 23.24
C LEU A 314 -21.13 16.23 23.09
N LYS A 315 -22.11 15.78 22.30
CA LYS A 315 -23.43 16.44 22.23
C LYS A 315 -24.16 16.41 23.57
N ASN A 316 -24.10 15.29 24.29
CA ASN A 316 -24.72 15.18 25.61
C ASN A 316 -24.00 16.06 26.63
N ASP A 317 -22.66 16.11 26.58
CA ASP A 317 -21.85 16.97 27.46
C ASP A 317 -22.16 18.46 27.22
N LEU A 318 -22.25 18.89 25.96
CA LEU A 318 -22.61 20.26 25.60
C LEU A 318 -23.98 20.67 26.17
N LEU A 319 -24.99 19.79 26.10
CA LEU A 319 -26.30 20.05 26.70
C LEU A 319 -26.22 20.12 28.24
N ALA A 320 -25.48 19.21 28.86
CA ALA A 320 -25.31 19.21 30.31
C ALA A 320 -24.59 20.48 30.80
N PHE A 321 -23.63 20.98 30.03
CA PHE A 321 -22.79 22.12 30.39
C PHE A 321 -23.48 23.48 30.21
N GLU A 322 -24.73 23.54 29.74
CA GLU A 322 -25.55 24.76 29.85
C GLU A 322 -25.75 25.18 31.32
N ASP A 323 -25.74 24.24 32.27
CA ASP A 323 -25.73 24.53 33.71
C ASP A 323 -24.30 24.49 34.27
N ILE A 324 -23.84 25.62 34.79
CA ILE A 324 -22.53 25.77 35.43
C ILE A 324 -22.29 24.81 36.60
N LYS A 325 -23.35 24.33 37.27
CA LYS A 325 -23.23 23.30 38.31
C LYS A 325 -22.74 21.96 37.73
N ASN A 326 -23.17 21.61 36.53
CA ASN A 326 -22.75 20.40 35.84
C ASN A 326 -21.31 20.53 35.36
N ILE A 327 -20.90 21.71 34.86
CA ILE A 327 -19.49 21.99 34.55
C ILE A 327 -18.62 21.75 35.79
N LYS A 328 -19.00 22.31 36.94
CA LYS A 328 -18.26 22.10 38.20
C LYS A 328 -18.20 20.64 38.63
N ALA A 329 -19.31 19.91 38.52
CA ALA A 329 -19.35 18.49 38.87
C ALA A 329 -18.40 17.68 38.00
N TRP A 330 -18.37 17.97 36.70
CA TRP A 330 -17.48 17.33 35.74
C TRP A 330 -16.00 17.67 36.01
N LEU A 331 -15.68 18.94 36.31
CA LEU A 331 -14.31 19.37 36.65
C LEU A 331 -13.77 18.70 37.92
N LYS A 332 -14.61 18.20 38.82
CA LYS A 332 -14.16 17.40 39.98
C LYS A 332 -13.60 16.05 39.58
N SER A 333 -14.13 15.43 38.52
CA SER A 333 -13.59 14.17 37.98
C SER A 333 -12.34 14.37 37.11
N TYR A 334 -12.14 15.57 36.59
CA TYR A 334 -10.99 15.91 35.75
C TYR A 334 -9.75 16.27 36.59
N HIS A 335 -8.61 15.65 36.28
CA HIS A 335 -7.32 15.88 36.93
C HIS A 335 -6.31 16.35 35.88
N ILE A 336 -5.57 17.41 36.19
CA ILE A 336 -4.46 17.93 35.37
C ILE A 336 -3.15 17.37 35.90
#